data_AF-A0A834XZR5-F1
#
_entry.id   AF-A0A834XZR5-F1
#
_cell.length_a   1.000
_cell.length_b   1.000
_cell.length_c   1.000
_cell.angle_alpha   90.00
_cell.angle_beta   90.00
_cell.angle_gamma   90.00
#
_symmetry.space_group_name_H-M   'P 1'
#
loop_
_entity.id
_entity.type
_entity.pdbx_description
1 polymer ?
#
loop_
_entity_poly.entity_id
_entity_poly.type
_entity_poly.pdbx_seq_one_letter_code
_entity_poly.pdbx_strand_id
1 'polypeptide(L)'
;MAIILGVAWNKQPVAFSYRIMFMSWVIFGFLLTQFYLASLPGMLLADPEEEINTINDLLDSGIPIGGTKNQKYFFLGNKTFNSSSTSNELIDKIFQSITLFERDEYEKKLYHLISGENTTMALLAFMNFSSDNSNFDSRILRVLPEALTNFALSFAVRRGLPYLNDINIVIQRLMNTGITSHVFSMAEKYHFIENIEDSAYINLKDLIPGLVSPLEPSVWVAIIIVLLFAIIIRYTLFYKISFLEIFAIIIGVAWNRQPMGYYYRTMFISWIIFGFIITQFYLASLPGRLLADPEEDINTISDLIDSKIPIGGTKNVKKYFIGNKTFNDNSTSHQLLHKVFENFIAFERDEYERKLYELISGQNNTIALLASTNTSTINTVLDPRNVRVLPEALTSFPLSFAVWHGLPYLSDIDDCLQRLIKCGVIAHYGHIESNTYPNDEIDEIYIKLTDLLPGFFVLGIGCAISSIVLYFEIIIFRSKRNHK
;
A
#
# COMPACT_ATOMS: atom_id res chain seq x y z
N MET A 1 28.02 20.29 7.63
CA MET A 1 27.30 21.10 6.64
C MET A 1 28.08 21.28 5.34
N ALA A 2 29.29 21.85 5.33
CA ALA A 2 30.08 22.05 4.10
C ALA A 2 30.27 20.78 3.26
N ILE A 3 30.55 19.63 3.90
CA ILE A 3 30.69 18.33 3.21
C ILE A 3 29.39 17.87 2.54
N ILE A 4 28.23 18.09 3.19
CA ILE A 4 26.91 17.73 2.66
C ILE A 4 26.58 18.59 1.43
N LEU A 5 27.02 19.84 1.43
CA LEU A 5 26.86 20.79 0.32
C LEU A 5 27.90 20.60 -0.80
N GLY A 6 28.71 19.53 -0.76
CA GLY A 6 29.77 19.30 -1.74
C GLY A 6 30.92 20.32 -1.70
N VAL A 7 31.01 21.14 -0.65
CA VAL A 7 32.10 22.11 -0.50
C VAL A 7 33.34 21.35 -0.07
N ALA A 8 34.31 21.32 -0.96
CA ALA A 8 35.50 20.56 -0.75
C ALA A 8 36.37 21.20 0.37
N TRP A 9 36.92 20.36 1.25
CA TRP A 9 37.73 20.80 2.40
C TRP A 9 39.22 20.86 2.08
N ASN A 10 39.88 22.02 2.24
CA ASN A 10 41.27 22.24 1.79
C ASN A 10 42.35 21.57 2.66
N LYS A 11 42.00 21.02 3.83
CA LYS A 11 42.94 20.33 4.72
C LYS A 11 42.54 18.87 4.88
N GLN A 12 43.46 17.96 4.55
CA GLN A 12 43.26 16.53 4.77
C GLN A 12 43.34 16.21 6.27
N PRO A 13 42.42 15.40 6.81
CA PRO A 13 42.54 14.91 8.17
C PRO A 13 43.81 14.06 8.32
N VAL A 14 44.67 14.48 9.27
CA VAL A 14 45.97 13.85 9.50
C VAL A 14 45.81 12.53 10.26
N ALA A 15 44.92 12.50 11.26
CA ALA A 15 44.65 11.33 12.10
C ALA A 15 43.72 10.32 11.41
N PHE A 16 43.93 9.03 11.71
CA PHE A 16 43.26 7.92 11.03
C PHE A 16 41.77 7.83 11.38
N SER A 17 41.40 8.15 12.61
CA SER A 17 40.01 8.22 13.05
C SER A 17 39.19 9.28 12.32
N TYR A 18 39.75 10.48 12.14
CA TYR A 18 39.11 11.54 11.35
C TYR A 18 38.91 11.14 9.89
N ARG A 19 39.79 10.28 9.35
CA ARG A 19 39.65 9.73 8.00
C ARG A 19 38.48 8.76 7.89
N ILE A 20 38.29 7.88 8.87
CA ILE A 20 37.12 6.98 8.92
C ILE A 20 35.84 7.80 9.10
N MET A 21 35.85 8.77 10.03
CA MET A 21 34.70 9.63 10.27
C MET A 21 34.29 10.39 9.00
N PHE A 22 35.28 10.93 8.30
CA PHE A 22 35.09 11.59 7.03
C PHE A 22 34.47 10.63 5.99
N MET A 23 34.97 9.40 5.88
CA MET A 23 34.42 8.40 4.94
C MET A 23 32.98 8.01 5.27
N SER A 24 32.65 7.80 6.55
CA SER A 24 31.27 7.52 6.96
C SER A 24 30.34 8.68 6.64
N TRP A 25 30.78 9.92 6.86
CA TRP A 25 30.02 11.13 6.49
C TRP A 25 29.87 11.32 4.98
N VAL A 26 30.89 10.94 4.22
CA VAL A 26 30.88 10.98 2.75
C VAL A 26 29.88 9.96 2.19
N ILE A 27 29.94 8.70 2.66
CA ILE A 27 28.99 7.66 2.28
C ILE A 27 27.57 8.08 2.65
N PHE A 28 27.39 8.69 3.83
CA PHE A 28 26.10 9.22 4.25
C PHE A 28 25.56 10.31 3.33
N GLY A 29 26.37 11.34 3.07
CA GLY A 29 25.97 12.46 2.23
C GLY A 29 25.59 11.99 0.84
N PHE A 30 26.33 11.01 0.31
CA PHE A 30 25.98 10.35 -0.94
C PHE A 30 24.64 9.64 -0.87
N LEU A 31 24.44 8.72 0.09
CA LEU A 31 23.17 8.01 0.25
C LEU A 31 21.98 8.96 0.40
N LEU A 32 22.13 10.02 1.21
CA LEU A 32 21.09 11.03 1.42
C LEU A 32 20.78 11.84 0.16
N THR A 33 21.81 12.18 -0.63
CA THR A 33 21.63 12.85 -1.92
C THR A 33 20.91 11.94 -2.91
N GLN A 34 21.25 10.64 -2.91
CA GLN A 34 20.58 9.65 -3.75
C GLN A 34 19.10 9.47 -3.39
N PHE A 35 18.78 9.38 -2.10
CA PHE A 35 17.39 9.30 -1.67
C PHE A 35 16.59 10.57 -1.99
N TYR A 36 17.20 11.74 -1.78
CA TYR A 36 16.56 13.01 -2.12
C TYR A 36 16.27 13.10 -3.63
N LEU A 37 17.25 12.76 -4.47
CA LEU A 37 17.09 12.74 -5.94
C LEU A 37 16.05 11.72 -6.42
N ALA A 38 15.88 10.59 -5.72
CA ALA A 38 14.84 9.62 -6.03
C ALA A 38 13.44 10.11 -5.63
N SER A 39 13.31 10.84 -4.52
CA SER A 39 12.02 11.36 -4.02
C SER A 39 11.53 12.62 -4.75
N LEU A 40 12.44 13.43 -5.29
CA LEU A 40 12.14 14.75 -5.83
C LEU A 40 11.28 14.72 -7.12
N PRO A 41 11.47 13.79 -8.07
CA PRO A 41 10.56 13.64 -9.21
C PRO A 41 9.14 13.31 -8.78
N GLY A 42 8.97 12.45 -7.77
CA GLY A 42 7.64 12.11 -7.23
C GLY A 42 6.93 13.34 -6.64
N MET A 43 7.66 14.16 -5.89
CA MET A 43 7.08 15.39 -5.32
C MET A 43 6.85 16.51 -6.34
N LEU A 44 7.65 16.61 -7.40
CA LEU A 44 7.52 17.67 -8.42
C LEU A 44 6.50 17.35 -9.52
N LEU A 45 6.20 16.06 -9.71
CA LEU A 45 5.19 15.60 -10.65
C LEU A 45 3.80 15.49 -10.01
N ALA A 46 3.70 15.62 -8.69
CA ALA A 46 2.43 15.78 -8.00
C ALA A 46 1.87 17.18 -8.29
N ASP A 47 0.75 17.25 -8.99
CA ASP A 47 0.06 18.52 -9.23
C ASP A 47 -0.35 19.14 -7.87
N PRO A 48 -0.14 20.45 -7.65
CA PRO A 48 -0.56 21.09 -6.42
C PRO A 48 -2.09 21.04 -6.34
N GLU A 49 -2.62 20.31 -5.36
CA GLU A 49 -4.06 20.24 -5.12
C GLU A 49 -4.61 21.63 -4.76
N GLU A 50 -5.57 22.14 -5.53
CA GLU A 50 -6.29 23.37 -5.20
C GLU A 50 -7.19 23.10 -3.97
N GLU A 51 -6.91 23.77 -2.85
CA GLU A 51 -7.68 23.57 -1.62
C GLU A 51 -9.09 24.19 -1.72
N ILE A 52 -10.11 23.34 -1.77
CA ILE A 52 -11.53 23.73 -1.70
C ILE A 52 -11.92 23.91 -0.23
N ASN A 53 -12.15 25.15 0.21
CA ASN A 53 -12.41 25.49 1.61
C ASN A 53 -13.86 25.90 1.89
N THR A 54 -14.57 26.43 0.90
CA THR A 54 -15.95 26.91 1.01
C THR A 54 -16.87 26.28 -0.05
N ILE A 55 -18.19 26.36 0.16
CA ILE A 55 -19.15 25.91 -0.85
C ILE A 55 -19.03 26.75 -2.14
N ASN A 56 -18.63 28.01 -2.05
CA ASN A 56 -18.37 28.84 -3.23
C ASN A 56 -17.15 28.33 -4.00
N ASP A 57 -16.06 27.95 -3.33
CA ASP A 57 -14.89 27.35 -3.98
C ASP A 57 -15.26 26.05 -4.71
N LEU A 58 -16.19 25.26 -4.13
CA LEU A 58 -16.70 24.04 -4.77
C LEU A 58 -17.56 24.34 -6.01
N LEU A 59 -18.32 25.43 -6.00
CA LEU A 59 -19.12 25.85 -7.16
C LEU A 59 -18.24 26.48 -8.25
N ASP A 60 -17.19 27.20 -7.86
CA ASP A 60 -16.25 27.88 -8.75
C ASP A 60 -15.21 26.93 -9.36
N SER A 61 -14.89 25.81 -8.69
CA SER A 61 -13.97 24.78 -9.20
C SER A 61 -14.51 24.01 -10.41
N GLY A 62 -15.80 24.14 -10.73
CA GLY A 62 -16.45 23.42 -11.83
C GLY A 62 -16.61 21.92 -11.59
N ILE A 63 -16.30 21.45 -10.37
CA ILE A 63 -16.50 20.06 -9.96
C ILE A 63 -18.00 19.75 -9.94
N PRO A 64 -18.49 18.76 -10.72
CA PRO A 64 -19.88 18.38 -10.69
C PRO A 64 -20.31 17.94 -9.29
N ILE A 65 -21.50 18.36 -8.87
CA ILE A 65 -22.10 17.92 -7.60
C ILE A 65 -23.04 16.76 -7.90
N GLY A 66 -22.88 15.65 -7.22
CA GLY A 66 -23.64 14.43 -7.42
C GLY A 66 -24.65 14.14 -6.31
N GLY A 67 -25.84 13.66 -6.66
CA GLY A 67 -26.83 13.25 -5.66
C GLY A 67 -27.99 12.43 -6.22
N THR A 68 -28.73 11.78 -5.33
CA THR A 68 -29.95 11.04 -5.67
C THR A 68 -31.14 11.98 -5.88
N LYS A 69 -32.21 11.48 -6.53
CA LYS A 69 -33.49 12.22 -6.66
C LYS A 69 -34.01 12.71 -5.30
N ASN A 70 -33.89 11.90 -4.24
CA ASN A 70 -34.35 12.26 -2.90
C ASN A 70 -33.55 13.44 -2.33
N GLN A 71 -32.23 13.46 -2.54
CA GLN A 71 -31.38 14.58 -2.11
C GLN A 71 -31.68 15.86 -2.88
N LYS A 72 -31.95 15.77 -4.19
CA LYS A 72 -32.35 16.94 -4.99
C LYS A 72 -33.72 17.49 -4.56
N TYR A 73 -34.70 16.62 -4.30
CA TYR A 73 -36.02 17.05 -3.79
C TYR A 73 -35.94 17.69 -2.40
N PHE A 74 -34.96 17.31 -1.60
CA PHE A 74 -34.74 17.88 -0.28
C PHE A 74 -34.43 19.38 -0.34
N PHE A 75 -33.61 19.82 -1.30
CA PHE A 75 -33.36 21.25 -1.54
C PHE A 75 -34.62 22.00 -2.01
N LEU A 76 -35.50 21.32 -2.77
CA LEU A 76 -36.79 21.88 -3.20
C LEU A 76 -37.72 22.16 -1.99
N GLY A 77 -37.75 21.24 -1.03
CA GLY A 77 -38.53 21.39 0.20
C GLY A 77 -38.03 22.54 1.06
N ASN A 78 -36.70 22.70 1.18
CA ASN A 78 -36.13 23.73 2.02
C ASN A 78 -36.29 25.16 1.48
N LYS A 79 -36.41 25.31 0.15
CA LYS A 79 -36.75 26.58 -0.51
C LYS A 79 -38.08 27.17 -0.03
N THR A 80 -38.98 26.32 0.46
CA THR A 80 -40.27 26.77 1.02
C THR A 80 -40.22 27.15 2.50
N PHE A 81 -39.15 26.78 3.21
CA PHE A 81 -39.05 26.91 4.66
C PHE A 81 -38.17 28.08 5.14
N ASN A 82 -37.16 28.48 4.35
CA ASN A 82 -36.25 29.57 4.73
C ASN A 82 -36.46 30.84 3.87
N SER A 83 -36.78 31.96 4.52
CA SER A 83 -37.14 33.23 3.88
C SER A 83 -35.99 34.22 3.70
N SER A 84 -34.73 33.87 4.01
CA SER A 84 -33.58 34.76 3.79
C SER A 84 -33.11 34.73 2.33
N SER A 85 -33.01 35.90 1.71
CA SER A 85 -32.72 36.05 0.27
C SER A 85 -31.33 35.55 -0.15
N THR A 86 -30.31 35.62 0.71
CA THR A 86 -28.93 35.23 0.41
C THR A 86 -28.70 33.72 0.44
N SER A 87 -29.37 32.98 1.33
CA SER A 87 -29.30 31.51 1.36
C SER A 87 -29.97 30.89 0.12
N ASN A 88 -30.97 31.57 -0.44
CA ASN A 88 -31.75 31.04 -1.55
C ASN A 88 -30.99 31.07 -2.88
N GLU A 89 -30.09 32.05 -3.10
CA GLU A 89 -29.25 32.08 -4.30
C GLU A 89 -28.24 30.93 -4.32
N LEU A 90 -27.59 30.66 -3.17
CA LEU A 90 -26.60 29.61 -3.04
C LEU A 90 -27.25 28.22 -3.15
N ILE A 91 -28.42 28.02 -2.51
CA ILE A 91 -29.21 26.79 -2.66
C ILE A 91 -29.64 26.59 -4.11
N ASP A 92 -30.04 27.65 -4.82
CA ASP A 92 -30.44 27.55 -6.23
C ASP A 92 -29.25 27.19 -7.13
N LYS A 93 -28.05 27.73 -6.87
CA LYS A 93 -26.83 27.35 -7.59
C LYS A 93 -26.47 25.88 -7.36
N ILE A 94 -26.51 25.39 -6.12
CA ILE A 94 -26.30 23.97 -5.80
C ILE A 94 -27.37 23.11 -6.49
N PHE A 95 -28.64 23.49 -6.38
CA PHE A 95 -29.74 22.73 -6.97
C PHE A 95 -29.58 22.56 -8.49
N GLN A 96 -29.12 23.60 -9.17
CA GLN A 96 -28.84 23.58 -10.60
C GLN A 96 -27.60 22.75 -10.95
N SER A 97 -26.58 22.73 -10.09
CA SER A 97 -25.36 21.94 -10.32
C SER A 97 -25.46 20.45 -9.93
N ILE A 98 -26.51 20.04 -9.20
CA ILE A 98 -26.73 18.62 -8.85
C ILE A 98 -27.05 17.79 -10.10
N THR A 99 -26.10 16.92 -10.45
CA THR A 99 -26.24 15.78 -11.35
C THR A 99 -26.94 14.64 -10.61
N LEU A 100 -28.01 14.13 -11.22
CA LEU A 100 -28.83 13.07 -10.61
C LEU A 100 -28.28 11.69 -10.94
N PHE A 101 -28.13 10.87 -9.91
CA PHE A 101 -27.79 9.45 -10.04
C PHE A 101 -28.93 8.55 -9.58
N GLU A 102 -29.03 7.38 -10.21
CA GLU A 102 -29.79 6.28 -9.64
C GLU A 102 -29.13 5.80 -8.34
N ARG A 103 -29.89 5.15 -7.46
CA ARG A 103 -29.41 4.81 -6.11
C ARG A 103 -28.14 3.96 -6.16
N ASP A 104 -28.14 2.94 -7.01
CA ASP A 104 -27.01 2.00 -7.11
C ASP A 104 -25.77 2.69 -7.71
N GLU A 105 -25.96 3.59 -8.67
CA GLU A 105 -24.87 4.42 -9.23
C GLU A 105 -24.31 5.40 -8.18
N TYR A 106 -25.17 6.00 -7.36
CA TYR A 106 -24.77 6.88 -6.27
C TYR A 106 -23.97 6.14 -5.20
N GLU A 107 -24.44 4.97 -4.74
CA GLU A 107 -23.75 4.16 -3.74
C GLU A 107 -22.38 3.71 -4.24
N LYS A 108 -22.28 3.34 -5.53
CA LYS A 108 -21.01 3.03 -6.17
C LYS A 108 -20.06 4.23 -6.21
N LYS A 109 -20.53 5.42 -6.62
CA LYS A 109 -19.71 6.64 -6.63
C LYS A 109 -19.29 7.09 -5.23
N LEU A 110 -20.15 6.89 -4.24
CA LEU A 110 -19.84 7.19 -2.85
C LEU A 110 -18.73 6.25 -2.33
N TYR A 111 -18.77 4.98 -2.69
CA TYR A 111 -17.71 4.03 -2.37
C TYR A 111 -16.37 4.46 -2.97
N HIS A 112 -16.34 4.82 -4.27
CA HIS A 112 -15.15 5.34 -4.93
C HIS A 112 -14.60 6.62 -4.27
N LEU A 113 -15.48 7.53 -3.85
CA LEU A 113 -15.07 8.74 -3.13
C LEU A 113 -14.44 8.40 -1.75
N ILE A 114 -14.97 7.38 -1.06
CA ILE A 114 -14.48 6.94 0.25
C ILE A 114 -13.15 6.18 0.13
N SER A 115 -12.95 5.42 -0.94
CA SER A 115 -11.69 4.70 -1.19
C SER A 115 -10.55 5.62 -1.63
N GLY A 116 -10.81 6.91 -1.89
CA GLY A 116 -9.80 7.84 -2.39
C GLY A 116 -9.57 7.71 -3.90
N GLU A 117 -10.42 6.96 -4.60
CA GLU A 117 -10.38 6.90 -6.05
C GLU A 117 -10.88 8.18 -6.67
N ASN A 118 -10.14 8.58 -7.70
CA ASN A 118 -10.10 9.89 -8.33
C ASN A 118 -11.47 10.33 -8.89
N THR A 119 -12.36 10.71 -8.00
CA THR A 119 -13.68 11.24 -8.32
C THR A 119 -13.56 12.75 -8.33
N THR A 120 -13.53 13.31 -9.53
CA THR A 120 -13.65 14.76 -9.79
C THR A 120 -15.06 15.26 -9.48
N MET A 121 -15.72 14.74 -8.45
CA MET A 121 -17.14 14.94 -8.17
C MET A 121 -17.38 15.00 -6.66
N ALA A 122 -18.03 16.07 -6.21
CA ALA A 122 -18.48 16.18 -4.82
C ALA A 122 -19.84 15.48 -4.65
N LEU A 123 -19.95 14.54 -3.72
CA LEU A 123 -21.21 13.85 -3.44
C LEU A 123 -21.91 14.43 -2.23
N LEU A 124 -23.21 14.67 -2.37
CA LEU A 124 -24.07 15.01 -1.23
C LEU A 124 -24.29 13.76 -0.39
N ALA A 125 -23.68 13.63 0.78
CA ALA A 125 -23.92 12.52 1.70
C ALA A 125 -24.85 12.93 2.86
N PHE A 126 -25.74 12.02 3.27
CA PHE A 126 -26.50 12.20 4.51
C PHE A 126 -25.60 11.86 5.71
N MET A 127 -25.61 12.70 6.76
CA MET A 127 -24.78 12.48 7.97
C MET A 127 -25.03 11.13 8.67
N ASN A 128 -26.15 10.44 8.44
CA ASN A 128 -26.35 9.09 8.96
C ASN A 128 -25.29 8.09 8.45
N PHE A 129 -24.68 8.33 7.29
CA PHE A 129 -23.59 7.51 6.77
C PHE A 129 -22.26 7.71 7.53
N SER A 130 -22.10 8.86 8.20
CA SER A 130 -20.91 9.20 9.01
C SER A 130 -20.93 8.58 10.40
N SER A 131 -22.09 8.15 10.90
CA SER A 131 -22.28 7.62 12.26
C SER A 131 -21.95 6.13 12.38
N ASP A 132 -22.22 5.35 11.33
CA ASP A 132 -22.07 3.88 11.39
C ASP A 132 -20.69 3.39 10.91
N ASN A 133 -19.88 4.26 10.29
CA ASN A 133 -18.52 3.96 9.84
C ASN A 133 -17.50 4.87 10.55
N SER A 134 -17.08 4.48 11.75
CA SER A 134 -16.11 5.25 12.57
C SER A 134 -14.66 5.21 12.07
N ASN A 135 -14.39 4.65 10.88
CA ASN A 135 -13.06 4.50 10.29
C ASN A 135 -12.83 5.41 9.07
N PHE A 136 -13.45 6.60 9.02
CA PHE A 136 -13.11 7.56 7.97
C PHE A 136 -11.75 8.20 8.26
N ASP A 137 -10.76 7.94 7.40
CA ASP A 137 -9.52 8.71 7.43
C ASP A 137 -9.82 10.15 6.98
N SER A 138 -9.76 11.08 7.93
CA SER A 138 -9.92 12.52 7.68
C SER A 138 -8.95 13.10 6.64
N ARG A 139 -7.94 12.32 6.23
CA ARG A 139 -7.02 12.66 5.13
C ARG A 139 -7.61 12.43 3.73
N ILE A 140 -8.62 11.56 3.59
CA ILE A 140 -9.21 11.18 2.29
C ILE A 140 -10.49 11.98 2.03
N LEU A 141 -11.32 12.18 3.05
CA LEU A 141 -12.60 12.85 2.94
C LEU A 141 -12.60 14.17 3.69
N ARG A 142 -12.65 15.27 2.95
CA ARG A 142 -12.82 16.60 3.52
C ARG A 142 -14.31 16.95 3.59
N VAL A 143 -14.86 16.92 4.79
CA VAL A 143 -16.21 17.42 5.05
C VAL A 143 -16.15 18.95 5.12
N LEU A 144 -16.88 19.63 4.23
CA LEU A 144 -17.00 21.08 4.32
C LEU A 144 -17.64 21.47 5.67
N PRO A 145 -17.06 22.43 6.42
CA PRO A 145 -17.55 22.78 7.76
C PRO A 145 -18.93 23.47 7.73
N GLU A 146 -19.37 23.94 6.56
CA GLU A 146 -20.67 24.57 6.35
C GLU A 146 -21.76 23.51 6.16
N ALA A 147 -22.57 23.28 7.20
CA ALA A 147 -23.74 22.40 7.09
C ALA A 147 -24.79 23.03 6.16
N LEU A 148 -25.09 22.35 5.05
CA LEU A 148 -26.12 22.79 4.10
C LEU A 148 -27.52 22.86 4.74
N THR A 149 -27.81 21.98 5.71
CA THR A 149 -29.10 21.92 6.43
C THR A 149 -28.97 21.24 7.80
N ASN A 150 -29.78 21.65 8.79
CA ASN A 150 -29.93 20.95 10.08
C ASN A 150 -31.12 19.97 10.05
N PHE A 151 -30.95 18.74 10.55
CA PHE A 151 -32.00 17.72 10.61
C PHE A 151 -32.70 17.64 11.97
N ALA A 152 -33.96 17.22 11.97
CA ALA A 152 -34.64 16.59 13.10
C ALA A 152 -35.00 15.15 12.72
N LEU A 153 -34.53 14.15 13.47
CA LEU A 153 -34.83 12.74 13.26
C LEU A 153 -36.29 12.43 13.66
N SER A 154 -37.03 11.73 12.81
CA SER A 154 -38.39 11.25 13.10
C SER A 154 -38.50 9.75 12.85
N PHE A 155 -39.10 9.02 13.79
CA PHE A 155 -39.32 7.57 13.70
C PHE A 155 -40.59 7.24 12.91
N ALA A 156 -40.54 6.20 12.09
CA ALA A 156 -41.70 5.63 11.41
C ALA A 156 -42.29 4.49 12.25
N VAL A 157 -43.58 4.58 12.59
CA VAL A 157 -44.29 3.54 13.35
C VAL A 157 -45.58 3.13 12.61
N ARG A 158 -45.99 1.87 12.77
CA ARG A 158 -47.17 1.30 12.09
C ARG A 158 -48.43 2.13 12.38
N ARG A 159 -49.18 2.46 11.32
CA ARG A 159 -50.44 3.19 11.40
C ARG A 159 -51.43 2.45 12.29
N GLY A 160 -51.90 3.09 13.38
CA GLY A 160 -52.92 2.55 14.29
C GLY A 160 -52.44 2.22 15.72
N LEU A 161 -51.22 2.57 16.12
CA LEU A 161 -50.79 2.38 17.51
C LEU A 161 -51.48 3.38 18.47
N PRO A 162 -52.19 2.92 19.51
CA PRO A 162 -52.94 3.78 20.43
C PRO A 162 -52.07 4.68 21.33
N TYR A 163 -50.74 4.46 21.36
CA TYR A 163 -49.80 5.18 22.23
C TYR A 163 -48.77 6.03 21.45
N LEU A 164 -48.99 6.26 20.15
CA LEU A 164 -48.03 6.98 19.30
C LEU A 164 -47.72 8.39 19.83
N ASN A 165 -48.73 9.06 20.38
CA ASN A 165 -48.60 10.42 20.90
C ASN A 165 -47.75 10.46 22.17
N ASP A 166 -47.91 9.46 23.05
CA ASP A 166 -47.14 9.34 24.29
C ASP A 166 -45.67 8.99 24.00
N ILE A 167 -45.42 8.12 23.02
CA ILE A 167 -44.07 7.75 22.56
C ILE A 167 -43.34 8.99 22.02
N ASN A 168 -44.00 9.82 21.21
CA ASN A 168 -43.41 11.04 20.67
C ASN A 168 -43.04 12.04 21.78
N ILE A 169 -43.88 12.21 22.80
CA ILE A 169 -43.60 13.11 23.94
C ILE A 169 -42.38 12.62 24.73
N VAL A 170 -42.25 11.30 24.95
CA VAL A 170 -41.11 10.72 25.66
C VAL A 170 -39.80 10.88 24.88
N ILE A 171 -39.82 10.61 23.57
CA ILE A 171 -38.64 10.77 22.69
C ILE A 171 -38.20 12.24 22.64
N GLN A 172 -39.16 13.16 22.51
CA GLN A 172 -38.86 14.59 22.45
C GLN A 172 -38.26 15.09 23.77
N ARG A 173 -38.73 14.57 24.92
CA ARG A 173 -38.12 14.85 26.23
C ARG A 173 -36.70 14.27 26.32
N LEU A 174 -36.47 13.04 25.85
CA LEU A 174 -35.14 12.42 25.84
C LEU A 174 -34.14 13.20 24.98
N MET A 175 -34.55 13.66 23.78
CA MET A 175 -33.72 14.52 22.93
C MET A 175 -33.41 15.86 23.59
N ASN A 176 -34.42 16.50 24.20
CA ASN A 176 -34.25 17.79 24.88
C ASN A 176 -33.40 17.70 26.16
N THR A 177 -33.28 16.51 26.77
CA THR A 177 -32.43 16.29 27.95
C THR A 177 -30.94 16.11 27.62
N GLY A 178 -30.57 15.97 26.34
CA GLY A 178 -29.18 15.74 25.93
C GLY A 178 -28.64 14.32 26.24
N ILE A 179 -29.46 13.43 26.81
CA ILE A 179 -29.08 12.05 27.15
C ILE A 179 -28.60 11.28 25.92
N THR A 180 -29.19 11.51 24.75
CA THR A 180 -28.77 10.89 23.50
C THR A 180 -27.33 11.27 23.11
N SER A 181 -26.95 12.54 23.26
CA SER A 181 -25.56 12.97 23.00
C SER A 181 -24.54 12.35 23.96
N HIS A 182 -24.95 12.14 25.23
CA HIS A 182 -24.07 11.53 26.22
C HIS A 182 -23.89 10.02 25.99
N VAL A 183 -24.96 9.30 25.60
CA VAL A 183 -24.91 7.87 25.26
C VAL A 183 -24.02 7.62 24.04
N PHE A 184 -24.10 8.46 23.00
CA PHE A 184 -23.22 8.36 21.83
C PHE A 184 -21.74 8.60 22.20
N SER A 185 -21.44 9.61 23.04
CA SER A 185 -20.06 9.86 23.47
C SER A 185 -19.44 8.75 24.34
N MET A 186 -20.28 7.92 24.99
CA MET A 186 -19.83 6.82 25.85
C MET A 186 -19.48 5.57 25.03
N ALA A 187 -20.18 5.33 23.92
CA ALA A 187 -19.90 4.21 23.01
C ALA A 187 -18.56 4.40 22.27
N GLU A 188 -18.21 5.65 21.94
CA GLU A 188 -16.98 6.01 21.23
C GLU A 188 -15.70 5.79 22.07
N LYS A 189 -15.81 5.95 23.40
CA LYS A 189 -14.65 5.91 24.30
C LYS A 189 -14.16 4.49 24.64
N TYR A 190 -14.97 3.45 24.41
CA TYR A 190 -14.63 2.07 24.77
C TYR A 190 -13.89 1.30 23.68
N HIS A 191 -13.85 1.78 22.43
CA HIS A 191 -13.17 1.09 21.32
C HIS A 191 -11.73 1.57 21.07
N PHE A 192 -11.28 2.66 21.70
CA PHE A 192 -10.01 3.32 21.38
C PHE A 192 -8.78 2.80 22.17
N ILE A 193 -8.94 1.88 23.14
CA ILE A 193 -7.84 1.54 24.08
C ILE A 193 -7.13 0.20 23.79
N GLU A 194 -7.56 -0.63 22.83
CA GLU A 194 -7.04 -2.02 22.74
C GLU A 194 -6.08 -2.36 21.59
N ASN A 195 -5.71 -1.44 20.67
CA ASN A 195 -5.03 -1.84 19.41
C ASN A 195 -3.70 -1.14 19.04
N ILE A 196 -2.92 -0.60 20.00
CA ILE A 196 -1.68 0.13 19.66
C ILE A 196 -0.37 -0.64 19.99
N GLU A 197 -0.40 -1.78 20.70
CA GLU A 197 0.86 -2.40 21.19
C GLU A 197 1.48 -3.53 20.35
N ASP A 198 0.86 -4.00 19.27
CA ASP A 198 1.41 -5.14 18.47
C ASP A 198 2.01 -4.75 17.12
N SER A 199 2.22 -3.46 16.82
CA SER A 199 2.75 -3.05 15.52
C SER A 199 4.25 -3.33 15.36
N ALA A 200 4.53 -4.37 14.57
CA ALA A 200 5.69 -4.52 13.71
C ALA A 200 7.07 -4.58 14.41
N TYR A 201 7.42 -5.77 14.91
CA TYR A 201 8.82 -6.20 14.89
C TYR A 201 9.24 -6.35 13.42
N ILE A 202 9.67 -5.24 12.81
CA ILE A 202 10.29 -5.25 11.49
C ILE A 202 11.56 -6.10 11.63
N ASN A 203 11.53 -7.30 11.06
CA ASN A 203 12.69 -8.18 11.02
C ASN A 203 13.79 -7.46 10.22
N LEU A 204 14.77 -6.92 10.95
CA LEU A 204 15.91 -6.17 10.39
C LEU A 204 16.66 -6.96 9.30
N LYS A 205 16.55 -8.30 9.34
CA LYS A 205 17.13 -9.23 8.38
C LYS A 205 16.53 -9.09 6.97
N ASP A 206 15.27 -8.71 6.86
CA ASP A 206 14.55 -8.62 5.59
C ASP A 206 14.73 -7.24 4.94
N LEU A 207 15.14 -6.25 5.74
CA LEU A 207 15.34 -4.86 5.30
C LEU A 207 16.72 -4.61 4.64
N ILE A 208 17.77 -5.25 5.14
CA ILE A 208 19.15 -5.07 4.63
C ILE A 208 19.30 -5.52 3.16
N PRO A 209 18.68 -6.63 2.70
CA PRO A 209 18.71 -7.03 1.30
C PRO A 209 18.22 -5.92 0.36
N GLY A 210 17.20 -5.14 0.73
CA GLY A 210 16.63 -4.10 -0.14
C GLY A 210 17.64 -3.04 -0.61
N LEU A 211 18.64 -2.69 0.22
CA LEU A 211 19.65 -1.68 -0.13
C LEU A 211 20.77 -2.23 -1.03
N VAL A 212 21.08 -3.53 -0.92
CA VAL A 212 22.19 -4.19 -1.64
C VAL A 212 21.70 -4.96 -2.88
N SER A 213 20.44 -5.40 -2.87
CA SER A 213 19.75 -6.10 -3.95
C SER A 213 19.56 -5.34 -5.28
N PRO A 214 19.71 -3.99 -5.39
CA PRO A 214 19.62 -3.31 -6.68
C PRO A 214 20.66 -3.79 -7.69
N LEU A 215 21.76 -4.39 -7.23
CA LEU A 215 22.78 -4.98 -8.09
C LEU A 215 22.91 -6.46 -7.78
N GLU A 216 23.09 -7.27 -8.81
CA GLU A 216 23.38 -8.69 -8.62
C GLU A 216 24.67 -8.87 -7.81
N PRO A 217 24.79 -9.94 -7.00
CA PRO A 217 26.01 -10.23 -6.26
C PRO A 217 27.26 -10.30 -7.14
N SER A 218 27.11 -10.77 -8.38
CA SER A 218 28.16 -10.81 -9.41
C SER A 218 28.75 -9.41 -9.70
N VAL A 219 27.89 -8.40 -9.79
CA VAL A 219 28.27 -7.00 -10.04
C VAL A 219 29.01 -6.43 -8.83
N TRP A 220 28.55 -6.71 -7.61
CA TRP A 220 29.26 -6.31 -6.39
C TRP A 220 30.65 -6.92 -6.30
N VAL A 221 30.80 -8.21 -6.61
CA VAL A 221 32.11 -8.86 -6.66
C VAL A 221 33.00 -8.19 -7.72
N ALA A 222 32.48 -7.88 -8.91
CA ALA A 222 33.22 -7.16 -9.94
C ALA A 222 33.68 -5.77 -9.47
N ILE A 223 32.82 -5.00 -8.80
CA ILE A 223 33.18 -3.70 -8.20
C ILE A 223 34.31 -3.87 -7.18
N ILE A 224 34.24 -4.88 -6.31
CA ILE A 224 35.28 -5.17 -5.32
C ILE A 224 36.60 -5.53 -6.01
N ILE A 225 36.58 -6.37 -7.06
CA ILE A 225 37.78 -6.73 -7.83
C ILE A 225 38.38 -5.48 -8.48
N VAL A 226 37.58 -4.60 -9.08
CA VAL A 226 38.06 -3.35 -9.68
C VAL A 226 38.66 -2.42 -8.61
N LEU A 227 38.08 -2.33 -7.42
CA LEU A 227 38.63 -1.57 -6.29
C LEU A 227 39.95 -2.16 -5.78
N LEU A 228 40.08 -3.49 -5.69
CA LEU A 228 41.33 -4.15 -5.33
C LEU A 228 42.40 -3.92 -6.39
N PHE A 229 42.03 -3.98 -7.67
CA PHE A 229 42.92 -3.65 -8.77
C PHE A 229 43.37 -2.18 -8.72
N ALA A 230 42.48 -1.27 -8.33
CA ALA A 230 42.83 0.14 -8.08
C ALA A 230 43.88 0.29 -6.98
N ILE A 231 43.77 -0.49 -5.91
CA ILE A 231 44.75 -0.53 -4.82
C ILE A 231 46.10 -1.03 -5.35
N ILE A 232 46.12 -2.08 -6.19
CA ILE A 232 47.35 -2.61 -6.78
C ILE A 232 48.00 -1.56 -7.69
N ILE A 233 47.23 -0.93 -8.60
CA ILE A 233 47.74 0.14 -9.47
C ILE A 233 48.29 1.30 -8.64
N ARG A 234 47.62 1.66 -7.55
CA ARG A 234 48.10 2.70 -6.64
C ARG A 234 49.47 2.33 -6.07
N TYR A 235 49.65 1.10 -5.58
CA TYR A 235 50.93 0.67 -5.03
C TYR A 235 52.04 0.60 -6.07
N THR A 236 51.74 0.20 -7.31
CA THR A 236 52.76 0.04 -8.36
C THR A 236 53.11 1.33 -9.08
N LEU A 237 52.12 2.17 -9.36
CA LEU A 237 52.30 3.34 -10.22
C LEU A 237 52.12 4.68 -9.48
N PHE A 238 51.33 4.75 -8.39
CA PHE A 238 50.91 6.03 -7.79
C PHE A 238 50.98 6.08 -6.26
N TYR A 239 52.20 6.15 -5.74
CA TYR A 239 52.43 6.31 -4.30
C TYR A 239 51.79 7.58 -3.68
N LYS A 240 51.54 8.63 -4.48
CA LYS A 240 51.07 9.93 -3.99
C LYS A 240 49.57 10.04 -3.74
N ILE A 241 48.74 9.24 -4.41
CA ILE A 241 47.28 9.28 -4.23
C ILE A 241 46.91 8.37 -3.06
N SER A 242 46.02 8.79 -2.18
CA SER A 242 45.47 7.97 -1.10
C SER A 242 44.37 7.04 -1.63
N PHE A 243 44.20 5.86 -1.04
CA PHE A 243 43.06 4.98 -1.37
C PHE A 243 41.72 5.66 -1.05
N LEU A 244 41.70 6.41 0.05
CA LEU A 244 40.54 7.16 0.54
C LEU A 244 40.06 8.20 -0.48
N GLU A 245 41.04 8.75 -1.17
CA GLU A 245 40.91 9.71 -2.25
C GLU A 245 40.24 9.04 -3.47
N ILE A 246 40.72 7.86 -3.92
CA ILE A 246 40.11 7.10 -5.02
C ILE A 246 38.64 6.75 -4.71
N PHE A 247 38.39 6.30 -3.48
CA PHE A 247 37.04 5.96 -3.04
C PHE A 247 36.10 7.19 -2.98
N ALA A 248 36.61 8.35 -2.53
CA ALA A 248 35.85 9.60 -2.55
C ALA A 248 35.45 10.01 -3.97
N ILE A 249 36.31 9.79 -4.98
CA ILE A 249 35.97 10.03 -6.39
C ILE A 249 34.83 9.10 -6.84
N ILE A 250 34.89 7.83 -6.49
CA ILE A 250 33.89 6.83 -6.91
C ILE A 250 32.51 7.17 -6.32
N ILE A 251 32.47 7.68 -5.09
CA ILE A 251 31.25 8.15 -4.42
C ILE A 251 30.83 9.54 -4.91
N GLY A 252 31.61 10.20 -5.79
CA GLY A 252 31.26 11.52 -6.32
C GLY A 252 31.46 12.67 -5.32
N VAL A 253 32.30 12.48 -4.31
CA VAL A 253 32.65 13.57 -3.37
C VAL A 253 33.66 14.51 -3.99
N ALA A 254 33.38 15.80 -3.84
CA ALA A 254 34.20 16.87 -4.38
C ALA A 254 35.64 16.78 -3.86
N TRP A 255 36.56 16.60 -4.79
CA TRP A 255 37.98 16.49 -4.50
C TRP A 255 38.67 17.85 -4.66
N ASN A 256 39.44 18.25 -3.66
CA ASN A 256 40.03 19.60 -3.62
C ASN A 256 41.40 19.77 -4.27
N ARG A 257 42.18 18.71 -4.43
CA ARG A 257 43.50 18.78 -5.07
C ARG A 257 43.44 18.34 -6.53
N GLN A 258 43.45 19.27 -7.46
CA GLN A 258 43.55 18.89 -8.87
C GLN A 258 44.86 18.10 -9.14
N PRO A 259 44.78 16.98 -9.88
CA PRO A 259 45.97 16.24 -10.28
C PRO A 259 46.85 17.08 -11.21
N MET A 260 48.12 17.26 -10.82
CA MET A 260 49.07 18.14 -11.53
C MET A 260 49.77 17.45 -12.73
N GLY A 261 49.73 16.12 -12.85
CA GLY A 261 50.36 15.37 -13.95
C GLY A 261 49.36 14.90 -15.00
N TYR A 262 49.76 14.87 -16.27
CA TYR A 262 48.91 14.41 -17.39
C TYR A 262 48.35 13.00 -17.18
N TYR A 263 49.22 12.04 -16.81
CA TYR A 263 48.80 10.68 -16.50
C TYR A 263 47.74 10.65 -15.39
N TYR A 264 47.98 11.39 -14.30
CA TYR A 264 47.07 11.44 -13.15
C TYR A 264 45.71 12.03 -13.52
N ARG A 265 45.70 13.02 -14.43
CA ARG A 265 44.45 13.60 -14.94
C ARG A 265 43.65 12.59 -15.73
N THR A 266 44.27 11.84 -16.63
CA THR A 266 43.58 10.79 -17.41
C THR A 266 42.99 9.73 -16.49
N MET A 267 43.77 9.25 -15.52
CA MET A 267 43.28 8.26 -14.56
C MET A 267 42.16 8.81 -13.67
N PHE A 268 42.29 10.06 -13.21
CA PHE A 268 41.26 10.74 -12.44
C PHE A 268 39.96 10.87 -13.22
N ILE A 269 40.03 11.26 -14.50
CA ILE A 269 38.87 11.33 -15.40
C ILE A 269 38.26 9.93 -15.57
N SER A 270 39.06 8.88 -15.79
CA SER A 270 38.57 7.50 -15.87
C SER A 270 37.83 7.08 -14.60
N TRP A 271 38.37 7.41 -13.41
CA TRP A 271 37.72 7.11 -12.13
C TRP A 271 36.42 7.87 -11.93
N ILE A 272 36.35 9.14 -12.35
CA ILE A 272 35.10 9.91 -12.32
C ILE A 272 34.06 9.26 -13.20
N ILE A 273 34.40 8.92 -14.44
CA ILE A 273 33.47 8.29 -15.38
C ILE A 273 32.98 6.95 -14.81
N PHE A 274 33.89 6.14 -14.27
CA PHE A 274 33.55 4.87 -13.63
C PHE A 274 32.60 5.04 -12.43
N GLY A 275 32.93 5.94 -11.50
CA GLY A 275 32.10 6.23 -10.32
C GLY A 275 30.73 6.78 -10.70
N PHE A 276 30.68 7.65 -11.71
CA PHE A 276 29.43 8.18 -12.26
C PHE A 276 28.56 7.06 -12.83
N ILE A 277 29.10 6.19 -13.69
CA ILE A 277 28.35 5.08 -14.29
C ILE A 277 27.80 4.15 -13.21
N ILE A 278 28.60 3.76 -12.22
CA ILE A 278 28.15 2.89 -11.12
C ILE A 278 27.03 3.55 -10.33
N THR A 279 27.21 4.83 -9.98
CA THR A 279 26.22 5.58 -9.21
C THR A 279 24.90 5.68 -9.97
N GLN A 280 24.95 6.04 -11.25
CA GLN A 280 23.76 6.16 -12.09
C GLN A 280 23.06 4.82 -12.29
N PHE A 281 23.82 3.74 -12.49
CA PHE A 281 23.24 2.41 -12.64
C PHE A 281 22.55 1.93 -11.35
N TYR A 282 23.19 2.15 -10.19
CA TYR A 282 22.60 1.85 -8.89
C TYR A 282 21.32 2.68 -8.65
N LEU A 283 21.34 3.97 -8.98
CA LEU A 283 20.17 4.84 -8.87
C LEU A 283 19.02 4.42 -9.75
N ALA A 284 19.31 3.96 -10.98
CA ALA A 284 18.28 3.51 -11.90
C ALA A 284 17.63 2.20 -11.44
N SER A 285 18.38 1.31 -10.77
CA SER A 285 17.87 0.02 -10.32
C SER A 285 17.22 0.05 -8.92
N LEU A 286 17.55 1.05 -8.10
CA LEU A 286 17.04 1.17 -6.74
C LEU A 286 15.51 1.32 -6.66
N PRO A 287 14.83 2.23 -7.37
CA PRO A 287 13.38 2.35 -7.33
C PRO A 287 12.68 1.05 -7.73
N GLY A 288 13.13 0.41 -8.81
CA GLY A 288 12.54 -0.85 -9.26
C GLY A 288 12.62 -1.97 -8.23
N ARG A 289 13.64 -1.98 -7.37
CA ARG A 289 13.75 -2.97 -6.27
C ARG A 289 13.05 -2.55 -4.99
N LEU A 290 12.97 -1.25 -4.71
CA LEU A 290 12.20 -0.75 -3.56
C LEU A 290 10.69 -0.85 -3.79
N LEU A 291 10.26 -0.77 -5.06
CA LEU A 291 8.88 -0.87 -5.49
C LEU A 291 8.47 -2.30 -5.87
N ALA A 292 9.43 -3.18 -6.15
CA ALA A 292 9.13 -4.58 -6.38
C ALA A 292 8.78 -5.23 -5.03
N ASP A 293 7.62 -5.86 -4.96
CA ASP A 293 7.26 -6.66 -3.79
C ASP A 293 8.33 -7.73 -3.56
N PRO A 294 8.89 -7.83 -2.33
CA PRO A 294 10.04 -8.68 -2.03
C PRO A 294 9.71 -10.18 -1.99
N GLU A 295 8.48 -10.57 -2.31
CA GLU A 295 8.05 -11.96 -2.19
C GLU A 295 8.52 -12.80 -3.37
N GLU A 296 9.02 -14.00 -3.05
CA GLU A 296 9.13 -15.08 -4.02
C GLU A 296 7.73 -15.29 -4.58
N ASP A 297 7.50 -14.82 -5.81
CA ASP A 297 6.19 -14.91 -6.43
C ASP A 297 5.82 -16.38 -6.62
N ILE A 298 5.09 -16.94 -5.64
CA ILE A 298 4.34 -18.16 -5.82
C ILE A 298 3.23 -17.81 -6.81
N ASN A 299 3.54 -17.99 -8.10
CA ASN A 299 2.65 -17.63 -9.21
C ASN A 299 1.88 -18.84 -9.71
N THR A 300 2.46 -20.02 -9.55
CA THR A 300 1.89 -21.27 -10.03
C THR A 300 1.62 -22.24 -8.89
N ILE A 301 0.74 -23.20 -9.14
CA ILE A 301 0.48 -24.29 -8.20
C ILE A 301 1.74 -25.14 -8.00
N SER A 302 2.60 -25.26 -9.02
CA SER A 302 3.92 -25.90 -8.88
C SER A 302 4.81 -25.18 -7.88
N ASP A 303 4.91 -23.86 -7.95
CA ASP A 303 5.72 -23.07 -7.01
C ASP A 303 5.19 -23.25 -5.58
N LEU A 304 3.86 -23.29 -5.42
CA LEU A 304 3.22 -23.52 -4.13
C LEU A 304 3.59 -24.89 -3.55
N ILE A 305 3.61 -25.94 -4.37
CA ILE A 305 4.02 -27.28 -3.93
C ILE A 305 5.50 -27.29 -3.56
N ASP A 306 6.35 -26.66 -4.37
CA ASP A 306 7.81 -26.64 -4.18
C ASP A 306 8.22 -25.79 -2.96
N SER A 307 7.42 -24.77 -2.61
CA SER A 307 7.59 -23.96 -1.40
C SER A 307 7.42 -24.75 -0.09
N LYS A 308 6.82 -25.95 -0.16
CA LYS A 308 6.45 -26.80 0.99
C LYS A 308 5.48 -26.13 1.98
N ILE A 309 4.81 -25.05 1.58
CA ILE A 309 3.73 -24.47 2.36
C ILE A 309 2.57 -25.49 2.37
N PRO A 310 2.05 -25.87 3.56
CA PRO A 310 0.92 -26.79 3.63
C PRO A 310 -0.29 -26.19 2.92
N ILE A 311 -0.98 -27.02 2.13
CA ILE A 311 -2.21 -26.64 1.44
C ILE A 311 -3.37 -27.22 2.24
N GLY A 312 -4.36 -26.41 2.57
CA GLY A 312 -5.52 -26.90 3.32
C GLY A 312 -6.85 -26.32 2.87
N GLY A 313 -7.93 -26.90 3.36
CA GLY A 313 -9.28 -26.45 3.05
C GLY A 313 -10.32 -27.33 3.72
N THR A 314 -11.59 -27.11 3.42
CA THR A 314 -12.66 -27.86 4.09
C THR A 314 -12.66 -29.35 3.69
N LYS A 315 -13.16 -30.22 4.58
CA LYS A 315 -13.36 -31.65 4.27
C LYS A 315 -14.17 -31.92 2.99
N ASN A 316 -15.10 -31.03 2.64
CA ASN A 316 -15.88 -31.16 1.41
C ASN A 316 -15.01 -30.92 0.18
N VAL A 317 -14.11 -29.94 0.25
CA VAL A 317 -13.18 -29.65 -0.84
C VAL A 317 -12.26 -30.83 -1.12
N LYS A 318 -11.79 -31.53 -0.07
CA LYS A 318 -10.97 -32.74 -0.22
C LYS A 318 -11.66 -33.84 -1.04
N LYS A 319 -12.99 -33.95 -0.96
CA LYS A 319 -13.76 -34.98 -1.68
C LYS A 319 -13.72 -34.78 -3.19
N TYR A 320 -13.60 -33.54 -3.68
CA TYR A 320 -13.53 -33.28 -5.12
C TYR A 320 -12.27 -33.86 -5.77
N PHE A 321 -11.15 -33.95 -5.05
CA PHE A 321 -9.94 -34.60 -5.55
C PHE A 321 -10.06 -36.13 -5.64
N ILE A 322 -10.84 -36.75 -4.74
CA ILE A 322 -10.99 -38.21 -4.68
C ILE A 322 -11.77 -38.73 -5.88
N GLY A 323 -12.77 -37.96 -6.35
CA GLY A 323 -13.60 -38.33 -7.50
C GLY A 323 -12.83 -38.47 -8.83
N ASN A 324 -11.65 -37.85 -8.94
CA ASN A 324 -10.86 -37.82 -10.17
C ASN A 324 -9.83 -38.95 -10.31
N LYS A 325 -9.75 -39.87 -9.32
CA LYS A 325 -8.78 -40.99 -9.34
C LYS A 325 -8.98 -42.00 -10.48
N THR A 326 -10.08 -41.91 -11.23
CA THR A 326 -10.41 -42.82 -12.33
C THR A 326 -9.85 -42.40 -13.69
N PHE A 327 -9.26 -41.20 -13.81
CA PHE A 327 -8.60 -40.79 -15.04
C PHE A 327 -7.15 -41.27 -15.05
N ASN A 328 -6.92 -42.38 -15.75
CA ASN A 328 -5.61 -43.03 -15.93
C ASN A 328 -4.70 -42.25 -16.89
N ASP A 329 -4.84 -40.93 -16.94
CA ASP A 329 -4.24 -40.07 -17.94
C ASP A 329 -2.95 -39.47 -17.40
N ASN A 330 -1.82 -39.80 -18.03
CA ASN A 330 -0.46 -39.38 -17.63
C ASN A 330 -0.19 -37.87 -17.84
N SER A 331 -1.23 -37.03 -17.80
CA SER A 331 -1.09 -35.59 -17.92
C SER A 331 -0.32 -35.01 -16.74
N THR A 332 0.55 -34.03 -17.02
CA THR A 332 1.31 -33.29 -16.00
C THR A 332 0.40 -32.65 -14.95
N SER A 333 -0.78 -32.18 -15.33
CA SER A 333 -1.79 -31.63 -14.42
C SER A 333 -2.32 -32.66 -13.41
N HIS A 334 -2.45 -33.94 -13.80
CA HIS A 334 -2.86 -34.98 -12.86
C HIS A 334 -1.80 -35.25 -11.79
N GLN A 335 -0.52 -35.22 -12.17
CA GLN A 335 0.57 -35.39 -11.21
C GLN A 335 0.62 -34.25 -10.19
N LEU A 336 0.38 -33.01 -10.64
CA LEU A 336 0.28 -31.85 -9.75
C LEU A 336 -0.89 -31.97 -8.78
N LEU A 337 -2.09 -32.29 -9.28
CA LEU A 337 -3.28 -32.48 -8.44
C LEU A 337 -3.10 -33.60 -7.41
N HIS A 338 -2.43 -34.69 -7.80
CA HIS A 338 -2.11 -35.78 -6.87
C HIS A 338 -1.20 -35.30 -5.75
N LYS A 339 -0.14 -34.54 -6.07
CA LYS A 339 0.77 -33.96 -5.06
C LYS A 339 0.04 -32.99 -4.12
N VAL A 340 -0.84 -32.13 -4.67
CA VAL A 340 -1.68 -31.24 -3.85
C VAL A 340 -2.56 -32.07 -2.91
N PHE A 341 -3.21 -33.12 -3.42
CA PHE A 341 -4.09 -33.98 -2.64
C PHE A 341 -3.36 -34.73 -1.51
N GLU A 342 -2.17 -35.26 -1.78
CA GLU A 342 -1.34 -35.94 -0.77
C GLU A 342 -0.95 -35.01 0.37
N ASN A 343 -0.66 -33.74 0.06
CA ASN A 343 -0.31 -32.72 1.03
C ASN A 343 -1.53 -31.95 1.59
N PHE A 344 -2.76 -32.31 1.20
CA PHE A 344 -3.96 -31.56 1.55
C PHE A 344 -4.43 -31.81 3.00
N ILE A 345 -4.40 -30.76 3.81
CA ILE A 345 -4.91 -30.74 5.18
C ILE A 345 -6.41 -30.40 5.18
N ALA A 346 -7.24 -31.31 5.69
CA ALA A 346 -8.67 -31.10 5.76
C ALA A 346 -9.08 -30.52 7.11
N PHE A 347 -9.71 -29.35 7.09
CA PHE A 347 -10.24 -28.67 8.26
C PHE A 347 -11.75 -28.87 8.41
N GLU A 348 -12.22 -28.81 9.65
CA GLU A 348 -13.64 -28.55 9.91
C GLU A 348 -14.01 -27.13 9.50
N ARG A 349 -15.32 -26.87 9.33
CA ARG A 349 -15.81 -25.57 8.85
C ARG A 349 -15.35 -24.41 9.74
N ASP A 350 -15.58 -24.50 11.04
CA ASP A 350 -15.27 -23.42 11.99
C ASP A 350 -13.76 -23.14 12.06
N GLU A 351 -12.95 -24.21 11.97
CA GLU A 351 -11.48 -24.08 11.94
C GLU A 351 -10.99 -23.45 10.64
N TYR A 352 -11.59 -23.83 9.50
CA TYR A 352 -11.30 -23.23 8.20
C TYR A 352 -11.65 -21.74 8.19
N GLU A 353 -12.83 -21.35 8.68
CA GLU A 353 -13.26 -19.95 8.75
C GLU A 353 -12.33 -19.13 9.64
N ARG A 354 -11.91 -19.66 10.80
CA ARG A 354 -10.90 -19.03 11.65
C ARG A 354 -9.55 -18.89 10.94
N LYS A 355 -9.06 -19.93 10.28
CA LYS A 355 -7.78 -19.90 9.55
C LYS A 355 -7.82 -18.94 8.36
N LEU A 356 -8.97 -18.83 7.69
CA LEU A 356 -9.21 -17.87 6.63
C LEU A 356 -9.16 -16.45 7.18
N TYR A 357 -9.80 -16.19 8.34
CA TYR A 357 -9.71 -14.88 9.00
C TYR A 357 -8.28 -14.54 9.44
N GLU A 358 -7.55 -15.49 10.02
CA GLU A 358 -6.12 -15.32 10.36
C GLU A 358 -5.26 -15.01 9.13
N LEU A 359 -5.58 -15.61 7.97
CA LEU A 359 -4.90 -15.34 6.70
C LEU A 359 -5.22 -13.93 6.20
N ILE A 360 -6.51 -13.56 6.18
CA ILE A 360 -7.00 -12.22 5.75
C ILE A 360 -6.42 -11.10 6.61
N SER A 361 -6.27 -11.35 7.92
CA SER A 361 -5.68 -10.40 8.86
C SER A 361 -4.14 -10.40 8.89
N GLY A 362 -3.47 -11.25 8.09
CA GLY A 362 -2.01 -11.36 8.08
C GLY A 362 -1.40 -12.02 9.33
N GLN A 363 -2.22 -12.57 10.23
CA GLN A 363 -1.75 -13.26 11.44
C GLN A 363 -1.12 -14.62 11.13
N ASN A 364 -1.50 -15.25 10.02
CA ASN A 364 -1.02 -16.58 9.64
C ASN A 364 -0.53 -16.61 8.20
N ASN A 365 0.80 -16.72 8.03
CA ASN A 365 1.48 -16.84 6.74
C ASN A 365 2.00 -18.28 6.48
N THR A 366 1.59 -19.24 7.29
CA THR A 366 2.17 -20.60 7.27
C THR A 366 1.37 -21.59 6.44
N ILE A 367 0.21 -21.20 5.90
CA ILE A 367 -0.70 -22.11 5.21
C ILE A 367 -1.33 -21.45 4.00
N ALA A 368 -1.43 -22.21 2.91
CA ALA A 368 -2.22 -21.84 1.75
C ALA A 368 -3.61 -22.47 1.86
N LEU A 369 -4.65 -21.65 1.83
CA LEU A 369 -6.03 -22.13 1.91
C LEU A 369 -6.65 -22.19 0.52
N LEU A 370 -7.18 -23.36 0.18
CA LEU A 370 -8.01 -23.53 -0.99
C LEU A 370 -9.38 -22.93 -0.69
N ALA A 371 -9.63 -21.76 -1.27
CA ALA A 371 -10.93 -21.12 -1.25
C ALA A 371 -11.68 -21.43 -2.54
N SER A 372 -12.96 -21.75 -2.41
CA SER A 372 -13.85 -21.80 -3.56
C SER A 372 -14.19 -20.36 -3.95
N THR A 373 -13.35 -19.74 -4.79
CA THR A 373 -13.64 -18.45 -5.39
C THR A 373 -14.82 -18.62 -6.32
N ASN A 374 -16.03 -18.49 -5.77
CA ASN A 374 -17.21 -18.32 -6.59
C ASN A 374 -16.96 -17.01 -7.36
N THR A 375 -17.03 -17.05 -8.69
CA THR A 375 -16.78 -15.89 -9.57
C THR A 375 -17.68 -14.68 -9.26
N SER A 376 -18.63 -14.83 -8.33
CA SER A 376 -19.57 -13.81 -7.87
C SER A 376 -19.49 -13.44 -6.38
N THR A 377 -18.93 -14.24 -5.46
CA THR A 377 -19.30 -14.06 -4.03
C THR A 377 -18.26 -14.29 -2.95
N ILE A 378 -16.96 -14.44 -3.23
CA ILE A 378 -15.98 -14.14 -2.16
C ILE A 378 -15.78 -12.62 -2.17
N ASN A 379 -16.79 -11.94 -1.64
CA ASN A 379 -16.87 -10.50 -1.38
C ASN A 379 -16.05 -10.08 -0.14
N THR A 380 -15.15 -10.93 0.34
CA THR A 380 -14.16 -10.45 1.30
C THR A 380 -13.19 -9.64 0.48
N VAL A 381 -13.17 -8.32 0.69
CA VAL A 381 -12.06 -7.46 0.32
C VAL A 381 -10.81 -8.12 0.90
N LEU A 382 -10.14 -8.93 0.09
CA LEU A 382 -8.88 -9.54 0.44
C LEU A 382 -7.89 -8.41 0.24
N ASP A 383 -7.36 -7.89 1.34
CA ASP A 383 -6.24 -6.95 1.25
C ASP A 383 -5.12 -7.67 0.51
N PRO A 384 -4.75 -7.23 -0.71
CA PRO A 384 -3.71 -7.90 -1.51
C PRO A 384 -2.37 -7.92 -0.78
N ARG A 385 -2.18 -7.05 0.22
CA ARG A 385 -0.99 -7.02 1.09
C ARG A 385 -0.90 -8.22 2.05
N ASN A 386 -2.04 -8.80 2.40
CA ASN A 386 -2.11 -9.92 3.36
C ASN A 386 -2.41 -11.25 2.69
N VAL A 387 -3.18 -11.24 1.59
CA VAL A 387 -3.63 -12.45 0.91
C VAL A 387 -3.43 -12.33 -0.59
N ARG A 388 -2.61 -13.23 -1.13
CA ARG A 388 -2.46 -13.40 -2.57
C ARG A 388 -3.33 -14.55 -3.06
N VAL A 389 -4.16 -14.28 -4.07
CA VAL A 389 -4.88 -15.31 -4.81
C VAL A 389 -4.03 -15.75 -6.00
N LEU A 390 -3.77 -17.05 -6.12
CA LEU A 390 -3.06 -17.59 -7.28
C LEU A 390 -3.87 -17.35 -8.57
N PRO A 391 -3.23 -16.88 -9.66
CA PRO A 391 -3.91 -16.70 -10.94
C PRO A 391 -4.33 -18.04 -11.57
N GLU A 392 -3.65 -19.13 -11.21
CA GLU A 392 -3.95 -20.47 -11.67
C GLU A 392 -5.08 -21.10 -10.85
N ALA A 393 -6.22 -21.38 -11.50
CA ALA A 393 -7.31 -22.11 -10.87
C ALA A 393 -6.97 -23.62 -10.81
N LEU A 394 -6.97 -24.18 -9.60
CA LEU A 394 -6.71 -25.61 -9.37
C LEU A 394 -7.73 -26.51 -10.07
N THR A 395 -8.99 -26.07 -10.08
CA THR A 395 -10.09 -26.76 -10.74
C THR A 395 -11.26 -25.78 -10.92
N SER A 396 -12.00 -25.94 -12.02
CA SER A 396 -13.23 -25.19 -12.30
C SER A 396 -14.41 -26.14 -12.23
N PHE A 397 -15.36 -25.86 -11.34
CA PHE A 397 -16.62 -26.59 -11.30
C PHE A 397 -17.72 -25.74 -11.92
N PRO A 398 -18.51 -26.27 -12.88
CA PRO A 398 -19.69 -25.56 -13.34
C PRO A 398 -20.69 -25.47 -12.19
N LEU A 399 -21.14 -24.24 -11.88
CA LEU A 399 -22.27 -24.04 -10.98
C LEU A 399 -23.53 -24.53 -11.69
N SER A 400 -24.29 -25.42 -11.06
CA SER A 400 -25.51 -25.99 -11.62
C SER A 400 -26.65 -25.92 -10.61
N PHE A 401 -27.87 -25.81 -11.11
CA PHE A 401 -29.06 -25.86 -10.26
C PHE A 401 -29.38 -27.31 -9.92
N ALA A 402 -29.44 -27.62 -8.63
CA ALA A 402 -29.95 -28.89 -8.17
C ALA A 402 -31.48 -28.91 -8.32
N VAL A 403 -31.97 -29.73 -9.24
CA VAL A 403 -33.40 -29.91 -9.51
C VAL A 403 -33.83 -31.33 -9.16
N TRP A 404 -35.11 -31.51 -8.87
CA TRP A 404 -35.68 -32.82 -8.59
C TRP A 404 -35.66 -33.67 -9.86
N HIS A 405 -35.35 -34.96 -9.71
CA HIS A 405 -35.36 -35.89 -10.83
C HIS A 405 -36.80 -36.03 -11.35
N GLY A 406 -37.00 -35.79 -12.66
CA GLY A 406 -38.31 -35.80 -13.30
C GLY A 406 -39.10 -34.50 -13.21
N LEU A 407 -38.45 -33.38 -12.84
CA LEU A 407 -39.08 -32.06 -12.89
C LEU A 407 -39.64 -31.79 -14.31
N PRO A 408 -40.97 -31.59 -14.47
CA PRO A 408 -41.53 -31.21 -15.77
C PRO A 408 -40.93 -29.86 -16.19
N TYR A 409 -40.73 -29.68 -17.50
CA TYR A 409 -40.13 -28.48 -18.10
C TYR A 409 -38.62 -28.29 -17.84
N LEU A 410 -37.91 -29.31 -17.33
CA LEU A 410 -36.45 -29.21 -17.15
C LEU A 410 -35.71 -28.85 -18.45
N SER A 411 -36.14 -29.42 -19.58
CA SER A 411 -35.58 -29.09 -20.89
C SER A 411 -35.79 -27.62 -21.26
N ASP A 412 -36.96 -27.06 -20.95
CA ASP A 412 -37.28 -25.66 -21.25
C ASP A 412 -36.47 -24.69 -20.37
N ILE A 413 -36.24 -25.06 -19.11
CA ILE A 413 -35.40 -24.31 -18.18
C ILE A 413 -33.93 -24.33 -18.66
N ASP A 414 -33.42 -25.49 -19.07
CA ASP A 414 -32.05 -25.61 -19.58
C ASP A 414 -31.86 -24.79 -20.87
N ASP A 415 -32.80 -24.88 -21.81
CA ASP A 415 -32.79 -24.06 -23.03
C ASP A 415 -32.83 -22.55 -22.72
N CYS A 416 -33.60 -22.15 -21.71
CA CYS A 416 -33.66 -20.75 -21.25
C CYS A 416 -32.32 -20.30 -20.64
N LEU A 417 -31.72 -21.11 -19.76
CA LEU A 417 -30.42 -20.83 -19.16
C LEU A 417 -29.32 -20.75 -20.23
N GLN A 418 -29.31 -21.67 -21.19
CA GLN A 418 -28.37 -21.62 -22.31
C GLN A 418 -28.54 -20.36 -23.15
N ARG A 419 -29.78 -19.88 -23.37
CA ARG A 419 -30.02 -18.60 -24.04
C ARG A 419 -29.48 -17.43 -23.23
N LEU A 420 -29.67 -17.41 -21.91
CA LEU A 420 -29.12 -16.36 -21.04
C LEU A 420 -27.59 -16.34 -21.05
N ILE A 421 -26.95 -17.52 -21.06
CA ILE A 421 -25.49 -17.67 -21.19
C ILE A 421 -25.02 -17.16 -22.55
N LYS A 422 -25.63 -17.64 -23.65
CA LYS A 422 -25.26 -17.28 -25.03
C LYS A 422 -25.48 -15.79 -25.34
N CYS A 423 -26.50 -15.17 -24.74
CA CYS A 423 -26.75 -13.74 -24.87
C CYS A 423 -25.81 -12.89 -24.01
N GLY A 424 -24.97 -13.51 -23.18
CA GLY A 424 -24.02 -12.80 -22.32
C GLY A 424 -24.66 -12.14 -21.10
N VAL A 425 -25.93 -12.43 -20.77
CA VAL A 425 -26.61 -11.83 -19.60
C VAL A 425 -25.89 -12.23 -18.32
N ILE A 426 -25.54 -13.50 -18.17
CA ILE A 426 -24.81 -14.00 -16.99
C ILE A 426 -23.41 -13.37 -16.92
N ALA A 427 -22.71 -13.24 -18.04
CA ALA A 427 -21.41 -12.58 -18.10
C ALA A 427 -21.51 -11.10 -17.73
N HIS A 428 -22.56 -10.41 -18.16
CA HIS A 428 -22.81 -9.01 -17.83
C HIS A 428 -23.07 -8.82 -16.33
N TYR A 429 -23.90 -9.65 -15.70
CA TYR A 429 -24.11 -9.60 -14.25
C TYR A 429 -22.83 -9.93 -13.48
N GLY A 430 -22.07 -10.93 -13.92
CA GLY A 430 -20.75 -11.22 -13.34
C GLY A 430 -19.77 -10.04 -13.48
N HIS A 431 -19.84 -9.30 -14.59
CA HIS A 431 -19.04 -8.09 -14.78
C HIS A 431 -19.49 -6.92 -13.90
N ILE A 432 -20.81 -6.74 -13.70
CA ILE A 432 -21.33 -5.73 -12.77
C ILE A 432 -20.87 -6.05 -11.35
N GLU A 433 -21.02 -7.31 -10.92
CA GLU A 433 -20.66 -7.74 -9.58
C GLU A 433 -19.14 -7.63 -9.34
N SER A 434 -18.31 -8.02 -10.32
CA SER A 434 -16.86 -7.85 -10.24
C SER A 434 -16.41 -6.38 -10.30
N ASN A 435 -16.99 -5.54 -11.16
CA ASN A 435 -16.67 -4.11 -11.27
C ASN A 435 -17.22 -3.26 -10.12
N THR A 436 -17.97 -3.84 -9.18
CA THR A 436 -18.42 -3.11 -7.99
C THR A 436 -17.26 -2.93 -7.01
N TYR A 437 -16.20 -3.73 -7.16
CA TYR A 437 -14.91 -3.44 -6.57
C TYR A 437 -14.08 -2.73 -7.62
N PRO A 438 -13.57 -1.54 -7.29
CA PRO A 438 -12.50 -0.99 -8.08
C PRO A 438 -11.39 -2.02 -8.09
N ASN A 439 -10.88 -2.33 -9.28
CA ASN A 439 -9.50 -2.77 -9.33
C ASN A 439 -8.75 -1.60 -8.72
N ASP A 440 -8.42 -1.69 -7.44
CA ASP A 440 -7.63 -0.67 -6.75
C ASP A 440 -6.50 -0.33 -7.72
N GLU A 441 -6.56 0.88 -8.27
CA GLU A 441 -5.49 1.42 -9.10
C GLU A 441 -4.26 1.23 -8.25
N ILE A 442 -3.39 0.30 -8.65
CA ILE A 442 -2.18 -0.14 -7.93
C ILE A 442 -1.75 0.99 -7.03
N ASP A 443 -2.12 0.91 -5.74
CA ASP A 443 -1.91 1.98 -4.76
C ASP A 443 -0.56 2.58 -5.08
N GLU A 444 -0.48 3.85 -5.47
CA GLU A 444 0.78 4.46 -5.86
C GLU A 444 1.80 4.09 -4.80
N ILE A 445 2.72 3.17 -5.14
CA ILE A 445 3.57 2.52 -4.15
C ILE A 445 4.57 3.60 -3.75
N TYR A 446 4.19 4.43 -2.77
CA TYR A 446 5.06 5.46 -2.26
C TYR A 446 6.15 4.78 -1.45
N ILE A 447 7.39 5.15 -1.72
CA ILE A 447 8.53 4.74 -0.90
C ILE A 447 8.28 5.24 0.52
N LYS A 448 8.11 4.30 1.46
CA LYS A 448 7.89 4.63 2.86
C LYS A 448 9.24 4.91 3.53
N LEU A 449 9.21 5.69 4.62
CA LEU A 449 10.41 5.95 5.41
C LEU A 449 11.03 4.65 5.96
N THR A 450 10.22 3.60 6.16
CA THR A 450 10.67 2.27 6.56
C THR A 450 11.61 1.64 5.54
N ASP A 451 11.43 1.92 4.27
CA ASP A 451 12.23 1.35 3.17
C ASP A 451 13.61 2.02 3.11
N LEU A 452 13.72 3.24 3.67
CA LEU A 452 14.95 4.03 3.80
C LEU A 452 15.75 3.68 5.06
N LEU A 453 15.13 3.00 6.03
CA LEU A 453 15.70 2.67 7.33
C LEU A 453 17.06 1.93 7.26
N PRO A 454 17.30 0.97 6.34
CA PRO A 454 18.60 0.32 6.21
C PRO A 454 19.75 1.31 5.98
N GLY A 455 19.52 2.36 5.19
CA GLY A 455 20.51 3.41 4.93
C GLY A 455 20.91 4.14 6.21
N PHE A 456 19.94 4.44 7.08
CA PHE A 456 20.18 5.05 8.39
C PHE A 456 20.89 4.09 9.37
N PHE A 457 20.64 2.78 9.28
CA PHE A 457 21.40 1.80 10.08
C PHE A 457 22.86 1.70 9.66
N VAL A 458 23.13 1.63 8.35
CA VAL A 458 24.50 1.63 7.82
C VAL A 458 25.26 2.89 8.26
N LEU A 459 24.58 4.05 8.24
CA LEU A 459 25.10 5.29 8.80
C LEU A 459 25.47 5.15 10.28
N GLY A 460 24.52 4.67 11.10
CA GLY A 460 24.70 4.53 12.54
C GLY A 460 25.88 3.63 12.88
N ILE A 461 25.99 2.48 12.20
CA ILE A 461 27.11 1.55 12.31
C ILE A 461 28.43 2.22 11.93
N GLY A 462 28.46 2.95 10.81
CA GLY A 462 29.64 3.70 10.37
C GLY A 462 30.11 4.72 11.40
N CYS A 463 29.19 5.50 11.97
CA CYS A 463 29.48 6.48 13.02
C CYS A 463 30.01 5.82 14.30
N ALA A 464 29.43 4.68 14.69
CA ALA A 464 29.87 3.91 15.85
C ALA A 464 31.30 3.37 15.66
N ILE A 465 31.59 2.73 14.53
CA ILE A 465 32.93 2.22 14.18
C ILE A 465 33.94 3.36 14.17
N SER A 466 33.62 4.48 13.53
CA SER A 466 34.48 5.65 13.50
C SER A 466 34.80 6.18 14.91
N SER A 467 33.80 6.22 15.79
CA SER A 467 33.96 6.69 17.16
C SER A 467 34.84 5.76 17.99
N ILE A 468 34.68 4.45 17.80
CA ILE A 468 35.52 3.42 18.44
C ILE A 468 36.98 3.59 17.99
N VAL A 469 37.24 3.75 16.69
CA VAL A 469 38.61 3.94 16.18
C VAL A 469 39.22 5.25 16.71
N LEU A 470 38.43 6.32 16.80
CA LEU A 470 38.84 7.57 17.43
C LEU A 470 39.26 7.39 18.88
N TYR A 471 38.47 6.64 19.64
CA TYR A 471 38.77 6.36 21.03
C TYR A 471 40.08 5.56 21.18
N PHE A 472 40.29 4.53 20.35
CA PHE A 472 41.55 3.78 20.33
C PHE A 472 42.75 4.65 19.95
N GLU A 473 42.62 5.54 18.96
CA GLU A 473 43.69 6.45 18.57
C GLU A 473 44.07 7.39 19.72
N ILE A 474 43.09 7.91 20.46
CA ILE A 474 43.32 8.73 21.66
C ILE A 474 44.07 7.94 22.76
N ILE A 475 43.66 6.69 23.01
CA ILE A 475 44.31 5.82 24.01
C ILE A 475 45.78 5.58 23.62
N ILE A 476 46.04 5.20 22.36
CA ILE A 476 47.39 4.93 21.86
C ILE A 476 48.25 6.20 21.93
N PHE A 477 47.69 7.35 21.56
CA PHE A 477 48.39 8.62 21.61
C PHE A 477 48.76 9.01 23.05
N ARG A 478 47.85 8.82 24.01
CA ARG A 478 48.10 9.09 25.42
C ARG A 478 49.16 8.15 26.00
N SER A 479 49.12 6.86 25.64
CA SER A 479 50.14 5.88 26.04
C SER A 479 51.53 6.25 25.55
N LYS A 480 51.68 6.63 24.26
CA LYS A 480 52.96 7.09 23.70
C LYS A 480 53.50 8.36 24.38
N ARG A 481 52.62 9.25 24.84
CA ARG A 481 53.03 10.49 25.52
C ARG A 481 53.59 10.24 26.92
N ASN A 482 53.11 9.24 27.64
CA ASN A 482 53.58 8.93 29.00
C ASN A 482 54.94 8.20 29.02
N HIS A 483 55.37 7.63 27.90
CA HIS A 483 56.67 6.96 27.75
C HIS A 483 57.79 7.88 27.24
N LYS A 484 57.48 9.15 26.94
CA LYS A 484 58.45 10.19 26.64
C LYS A 484 58.50 11.14 27.83
#